data_AF-A0A925VQQ8-F1
#
_entry.id   AF-A0A925VQQ8-F1
#
_cell.length_a   1.000
_cell.length_b   1.000
_cell.length_c   1.000
_cell.angle_alpha   90.00
_cell.angle_beta   90.00
_cell.angle_gamma   90.00
#
_symmetry.space_group_name_H-M   'P 1'
#
loop_
_entity.id
_entity.type
_entity.pdbx_description
1 polymer ?
#
loop_
_entity_poly.entity_id
_entity_poly.type
_entity_poly.pdbx_seq_one_letter_code
_entity_poly.pdbx_strand_id
1 'polypeptide(L)' 'MPVLALSGEHGFGPQMVPLVQLVADHVQGGSIPGAGHWVAEENPDYLLAQLLAFLP' A
#
# COMPACT_ATOMS: atom_id res chain seq x y z
N MET A 1 -0.78 -15.22 -7.05
CA MET A 1 0.41 -14.35 -7.00
C MET A 1 0.25 -13.41 -5.81
N PRO A 2 1.31 -13.13 -5.03
CA PRO A 2 1.25 -12.13 -3.95
C PRO A 2 1.02 -10.72 -4.51
N VAL A 3 0.20 -9.92 -3.82
CA VAL A 3 -0.09 -8.52 -4.16
C VAL A 3 0.13 -7.63 -2.93
N LEU A 4 0.89 -6.56 -3.11
CA LEU A 4 1.05 -5.50 -2.12
C LEU A 4 0.14 -4.32 -2.48
N ALA A 5 -0.88 -4.09 -1.67
CA ALA A 5 -1.90 -3.06 -1.85
C ALA A 5 -1.67 -1.91 -0.86
N LEU A 6 -1.13 -0.79 -1.34
CA LEU A 6 -0.82 0.39 -0.54
C LEU A 6 -1.62 1.61 -1.01
N SER A 7 -2.05 2.44 -0.05
CA SER A 7 -2.65 3.75 -0.32
C SER A 7 -2.26 4.73 0.76
N GLY A 8 -2.18 6.02 0.44
CA GLY A 8 -2.02 7.05 1.46
C GLY A 8 -3.18 7.07 2.46
N GLU A 9 -2.87 7.37 3.71
CA GLU A 9 -3.83 7.55 4.81
C GLU A 9 -4.93 8.58 4.50
N HIS A 10 -4.59 9.65 3.79
CA HIS A 10 -5.53 10.68 3.34
C HIS A 10 -6.22 10.33 2.00
N GLY A 11 -5.96 9.14 1.45
CA GLY A 11 -6.59 8.59 0.26
C GLY A 11 -7.58 7.48 0.60
N PHE A 12 -7.35 6.27 0.08
CA PHE A 12 -8.15 5.10 0.46
C PHE A 12 -7.70 4.47 1.78
N GLY A 13 -6.48 4.78 2.24
CA GLY A 13 -5.88 4.29 3.47
C GLY A 13 -6.15 2.80 3.71
N PRO A 14 -6.83 2.42 4.81
CA PRO A 14 -7.06 1.03 5.16
C PRO A 14 -8.01 0.28 4.19
N GLN A 15 -8.77 0.97 3.34
CA GLN A 15 -9.71 0.36 2.42
C GLN A 15 -9.04 -0.25 1.17
N MET A 16 -7.76 0.03 0.94
CA MET A 16 -7.05 -0.44 -0.25
C MET A 16 -6.93 -1.98 -0.28
N VAL A 17 -6.60 -2.61 0.86
CA VAL A 17 -6.51 -4.08 0.96
C VAL A 17 -7.84 -4.77 0.64
N PRO A 18 -8.97 -4.46 1.30
CA PRO A 18 -10.24 -5.13 0.99
C PRO A 18 -10.74 -4.84 -0.42
N LEU A 19 -10.42 -3.68 -1.01
CA LEU A 19 -10.74 -3.39 -2.40
C LEU A 19 -10.01 -4.33 -3.37
N VAL A 20 -8.71 -4.54 -3.17
CA VAL A 20 -7.89 -5.39 -4.04
C VAL A 20 -8.24 -6.88 -3.83
N GLN A 21 -8.68 -7.28 -2.64
CA GLN A 21 -9.16 -8.64 -2.35
C GLN A 21 -10.39 -9.05 -3.19
N LEU A 22 -11.11 -8.10 -3.79
CA LEU A 22 -12.19 -8.41 -4.73
C LEU A 22 -11.70 -9.10 -6.01
N VAL A 23 -10.41 -8.98 -6.34
CA VAL A 23 -9.83 -9.48 -7.61
C VAL A 23 -8.54 -10.29 -7.43
N ALA A 24 -8.07 -10.49 -6.19
CA ALA A 24 -6.84 -11.23 -5.89
C ALA A 24 -6.93 -11.98 -4.54
N ASP A 25 -6.43 -13.22 -4.50
CA ASP A 25 -6.54 -14.09 -3.32
C ASP A 25 -5.47 -13.82 -2.24
N HIS A 26 -4.29 -13.34 -2.64
CA HIS A 26 -3.12 -13.20 -1.75
C HIS A 26 -2.69 -11.73 -1.63
N VAL A 27 -3.44 -10.96 -0.85
CA VAL A 27 -3.25 -9.52 -0.71
C VAL A 27 -2.73 -9.19 0.70
N GLN A 28 -1.66 -8.39 0.75
CA GLN A 28 -1.18 -7.74 1.96
C GLN A 28 -0.96 -6.25 1.69
N GLY A 29 -0.73 -5.46 2.74
CA GLY A 29 -0.46 -4.03 2.62
C GLY A 29 -1.25 -3.23 3.63
N GLY A 30 -1.58 -1.99 3.29
CA GLY A 30 -2.22 -1.07 4.21
C GLY A 30 -2.03 0.40 3.85
N SER A 31 -2.17 1.23 4.87
CA SER A 31 -2.09 2.68 4.74
C SER A 31 -0.67 3.19 4.88
N ILE A 32 -0.26 4.10 4.00
CA ILE A 32 1.00 4.85 4.10
C ILE A 32 0.74 6.09 4.98
N PRO A 33 1.35 6.18 6.18
CA PRO A 33 1.07 7.25 7.13
C PRO A 33 1.38 8.64 6.57
N GLY A 34 0.49 9.60 6.83
CA GLY A 34 0.67 11.00 6.44
C GLY A 34 0.64 11.29 4.93
N ALA A 35 0.42 10.29 4.08
CA ALA A 35 0.38 10.44 2.63
C ALA A 35 -1.05 10.44 2.07
N GLY A 36 -1.23 11.05 0.90
CA GLY A 36 -2.43 11.08 0.08
C GLY A 36 -2.25 10.31 -1.22
N HIS A 37 -2.36 10.99 -2.36
CA HIS A 37 -2.29 10.32 -3.66
C HIS A 37 -0.85 10.05 -4.12
N TRP A 38 0.10 10.95 -3.83
CA TRP A 38 1.46 10.91 -4.35
C TRP A 38 2.41 10.24 -3.36
N VAL A 39 2.14 8.97 -3.04
CA VAL A 39 2.78 8.27 -1.91
C VAL A 39 4.30 8.14 -2.03
N ALA A 40 4.85 8.17 -3.26
CA ALA A 40 6.30 8.13 -3.48
C ALA A 40 6.98 9.45 -3.11
N GLU A 41 6.30 10.57 -3.31
CA GLU A 41 6.78 11.91 -2.96
C GLU A 41 6.48 12.26 -1.49
N GLU A 42 5.32 11.84 -1.00
CA GLU A 42 4.80 12.25 0.31
C GLU A 42 5.37 11.41 1.47
N ASN A 43 5.68 10.13 1.24
CA ASN A 43 6.36 9.28 2.23
C ASN A 43 7.24 8.21 1.56
N PRO A 44 8.33 8.62 0.88
CA PRO A 44 9.22 7.72 0.14
C PRO A 44 9.82 6.62 1.02
N ASP A 45 10.20 6.95 2.25
CA ASP A 45 10.88 6.01 3.15
C ASP A 45 9.97 4.86 3.57
N TYR A 46 8.71 5.17 3.94
CA TYR A 46 7.74 4.14 4.29
C TYR A 46 7.40 3.28 3.06
N LEU A 47 7.16 3.91 1.90
CA LEU A 47 6.89 3.17 0.67
C LEU A 47 8.03 2.22 0.32
N LEU A 48 9.28 2.70 0.36
CA LEU A 48 10.46 1.91 0.06
C LEU A 48 10.63 0.75 1.04
N ALA A 49 10.42 0.98 2.34
CA ALA A 49 10.48 -0.08 3.34
C ALA A 49 9.44 -1.20 3.09
N GLN A 50 8.21 -0.83 2.72
CA GLN A 50 7.18 -1.82 2.36
C GLN A 50 7.53 -2.59 1.09
N LEU A 51 8.06 -1.91 0.07
CA LEU A 51 8.47 -2.54 -1.19
C LEU A 51 9.63 -3.52 -0.97
N LEU A 52 10.66 -3.13 -0.22
CA LEU A 52 11.81 -3.98 0.08
C LEU A 52 11.46 -5.17 0.98
N ALA A 53 10.46 -5.03 1.86
CA ALA A 53 9.97 -6.15 2.66
C ALA A 53 9.15 -7.15 1.83
N PHE A 54 8.58 -6.71 0.71
CA PHE A 54 7.72 -7.53 -0.15
C PHE A 54 8.48 -8.20 -1.30
N LEU A 55 9.43 -7.47 -1.91
CA LEU A 55 10.20 -7.93 -3.06
C LEU A 55 11.44 -8.69 -2.56
N PRO A 56 11.75 -9.87 -3.13
CA PRO A 56 12.92 -10.67 -2.78
C PRO A 56 14.25 -10.03 -3.20
#